data_AF-A0A2V9J3D4-F1
#
_entry.id   AF-A0A2V9J3D4-F1
#
_cell.length_a   1.000
_cell.length_b   1.000
_cell.length_c   1.000
_cell.angle_alpha   90.00
_cell.angle_beta   90.00
_cell.angle_gamma   90.00
#
_symmetry.space_group_name_H-M   'P 1'
#
loop_
_entity.id
_entity.type
_entity.pdbx_description
1 polymer ?
#
loop_
_entity_poly.entity_id
_entity_poly.type
_entity_poly.pdbx_seq_one_letter_code
_entity_poly.pdbx_strand_id
1 'polypeptide(L)'
;MTRRDLIKAWLALAAFPERHHGSYAIPGSHSPIFRDVAAEVGLNFHHFNGSTGSHLLTEIMGAGVALFDYDNDGDLDVYLVQGTTLEPDLKPLFPPPPGWKPGNRLFRNELAETGKLRFTDVTKQAGVGHVGYGMGVAVGDYDNDGYQDLYVTNFGHNILYHNNGDGTFTDVTRRAGVDDPRWSTSAAFLDFDGDGRLDLFLCNYVDFTVAGNKQCSAPTGEPDYCTPKAYKPVPSRLFRNRGNGE
;
A
#
# COMPACT_ATOMS: atom_id res chain seq x y z
N MET A 1 -9.30 70.84 4.73
CA MET A 1 -8.69 70.39 5.99
C MET A 1 -8.76 68.86 5.98
N THR A 2 -7.60 68.23 6.01
CA THR A 2 -7.33 66.85 5.54
C THR A 2 -6.99 65.92 6.69
N ARG A 3 -7.49 64.67 6.67
CA ARG A 3 -7.00 63.39 7.26
C ARG A 3 -6.05 63.37 8.49
N ARG A 4 -5.97 64.45 9.27
CA ARG A 4 -5.13 64.64 10.47
C ARG A 4 -5.95 64.98 11.72
N ASP A 5 -7.26 65.15 11.58
CA ASP A 5 -8.16 65.48 12.70
C ASP A 5 -8.77 64.25 13.41
N LEU A 6 -8.41 63.03 13.00
CA LEU A 6 -8.88 61.78 13.61
C LEU A 6 -7.84 61.09 14.51
N ILE A 7 -6.65 61.65 14.65
CA ILE A 7 -5.58 61.10 15.50
C ILE A 7 -5.20 62.17 16.52
N LYS A 8 -6.03 62.34 17.56
CA LYS A 8 -5.73 62.98 18.86
C LYS A 8 -7.00 63.16 19.69
N ALA A 9 -7.58 62.06 20.16
CA ALA A 9 -8.41 62.08 21.36
C ALA A 9 -8.39 60.68 21.97
N TRP A 10 -8.13 60.62 23.28
CA TRP A 10 -8.18 59.44 24.16
C TRP A 10 -6.90 58.61 24.29
N LEU A 11 -5.87 59.28 24.81
CA LEU A 11 -5.00 58.72 25.84
C LEU A 11 -5.66 59.00 27.20
N ALA A 12 -6.21 57.97 27.87
CA ALA A 12 -6.21 57.82 29.34
C ALA A 12 -7.05 56.61 29.79
N LEU A 13 -6.41 55.73 30.57
CA LEU A 13 -6.95 54.74 31.52
C LEU A 13 -7.94 53.68 30.99
N ALA A 14 -7.43 52.47 30.79
CA ALA A 14 -7.91 51.27 31.47
C ALA A 14 -6.88 50.14 31.30
N ALA A 15 -6.35 49.63 32.40
CA ALA A 15 -5.71 48.32 32.39
C ALA A 15 -6.78 47.29 32.01
N PHE A 16 -6.68 46.70 30.83
CA PHE A 16 -7.50 45.55 30.47
C PHE A 16 -6.86 44.31 31.09
N PRO A 17 -7.61 43.47 31.83
CA PRO A 17 -7.10 42.17 32.23
C PRO A 17 -6.81 41.36 30.97
N GLU A 18 -5.71 40.61 30.98
CA GLU A 18 -5.46 39.57 29.98
C GLU A 18 -6.73 38.72 29.84
N ARG A 19 -7.31 38.70 28.63
CA ARG A 19 -8.33 37.71 28.32
C ARG A 19 -7.65 36.36 28.30
N HIS A 20 -7.64 35.67 29.44
CA HIS A 20 -7.49 34.23 29.49
C HIS A 20 -8.44 33.65 28.44
N HIS A 21 -7.89 33.14 27.35
CA HIS A 21 -8.60 32.22 26.48
C HIS A 21 -8.76 30.94 27.29
N GLY A 22 -9.74 30.94 28.20
CA GLY A 22 -10.23 29.72 28.80
C GLY A 22 -10.66 28.83 27.65
N SER A 23 -9.98 27.71 27.48
CA SER A 23 -10.41 26.64 26.60
C SER A 23 -11.83 26.27 27.02
N TYR A 24 -12.82 26.68 26.23
CA TYR A 24 -14.17 26.14 26.35
C TYR A 24 -14.07 24.67 25.92
N ALA A 25 -13.95 23.77 26.91
CA ALA A 25 -14.17 22.36 26.68
C ALA A 25 -15.64 22.20 26.26
N ILE A 26 -15.89 21.75 25.03
CA ILE A 26 -17.24 21.43 24.57
C ILE A 26 -17.70 20.22 25.38
N PRO A 27 -18.72 20.35 26.26
CA PRO A 27 -19.25 19.22 26.99
C PRO A 27 -19.88 18.26 25.97
N GLY A 28 -19.33 17.05 25.85
CA GLY A 28 -19.80 16.04 24.89
C GLY A 28 -18.82 15.67 23.78
N SER A 29 -17.56 16.16 23.79
CA SER A 29 -16.53 15.59 22.91
C SER A 29 -16.15 14.19 23.40
N HIS A 30 -16.88 13.17 22.95
CA HIS A 30 -16.45 11.79 23.10
C HIS A 30 -15.08 11.64 22.44
N SER A 31 -14.13 10.99 23.13
CA SER A 31 -12.86 10.61 22.52
C SER A 31 -13.16 9.78 21.26
N PRO A 32 -12.41 9.99 20.16
CA PRO A 32 -12.62 9.22 18.95
C PRO A 32 -12.41 7.73 19.24
N ILE A 33 -13.26 6.88 18.65
CA ILE A 33 -13.16 5.42 18.80
C ILE A 33 -11.93 4.84 18.09
N PHE A 34 -11.33 5.59 17.16
CA PHE A 34 -10.08 5.24 16.47
C PHE A 34 -9.01 6.28 16.73
N ARG A 35 -7.77 5.80 16.86
CA ARG A 35 -6.57 6.62 16.98
C ARG A 35 -5.48 5.97 16.14
N ASP A 36 -4.75 6.77 15.37
CA ASP A 36 -3.57 6.30 14.67
C ASP A 36 -2.46 6.01 15.69
N VAL A 37 -1.91 4.80 15.63
CA VAL A 37 -0.84 4.32 16.50
C VAL A 37 0.33 3.74 15.71
N ALA A 38 0.33 3.81 14.37
CA ALA A 38 1.28 3.10 13.53
C ALA A 38 2.74 3.42 13.90
N ALA A 39 3.06 4.71 14.05
CA ALA A 39 4.37 5.17 14.48
C ALA A 39 4.74 4.71 15.90
N GLU A 40 3.77 4.66 16.82
CA GLU A 40 3.97 4.25 18.23
C GLU A 40 4.35 2.78 18.34
N VAL A 41 3.77 1.94 17.48
CA VAL A 41 4.01 0.49 17.47
C VAL A 41 5.14 0.09 16.51
N GLY A 42 5.77 1.03 15.82
CA GLY A 42 6.89 0.74 14.92
C GLY A 42 6.52 0.36 13.49
N LEU A 43 5.23 0.44 13.12
CA LEU A 43 4.74 0.20 11.76
C LEU A 43 4.98 1.44 10.89
N ASN A 44 6.25 1.67 10.53
CA ASN A 44 6.69 2.85 9.78
C ASN A 44 6.94 2.51 8.31
N PHE A 45 5.98 2.83 7.45
CA PHE A 45 6.06 2.59 6.01
C PHE A 45 5.70 3.84 5.21
N HIS A 46 6.49 4.12 4.18
CA HIS A 46 6.23 5.18 3.23
C HIS A 46 6.07 4.58 1.82
N HIS A 47 4.86 4.65 1.28
CA HIS A 47 4.59 4.26 -0.10
C HIS A 47 5.15 5.30 -1.08
N PHE A 48 5.71 4.83 -2.19
CA PHE A 48 6.25 5.64 -3.27
C PHE A 48 5.60 5.25 -4.59
N ASN A 49 4.80 6.16 -5.17
CA ASN A 49 4.08 5.90 -6.42
C ASN A 49 4.89 6.19 -7.70
N GLY A 50 6.13 6.67 -7.59
CA GLY A 50 7.00 6.85 -8.76
C GLY A 50 6.68 8.01 -9.69
N SER A 51 5.75 8.91 -9.35
CA SER A 51 5.27 9.94 -10.30
C SER A 51 6.35 10.93 -10.76
N THR A 52 6.37 11.19 -12.07
CA THR A 52 7.32 12.06 -12.80
C THR A 52 6.62 13.25 -13.48
N GLY A 53 5.29 13.29 -13.44
CA GLY A 53 4.46 14.24 -14.20
C GLY A 53 4.01 13.72 -15.56
N SER A 54 4.35 12.48 -15.93
CA SER A 54 3.86 11.82 -17.15
C SER A 54 2.41 11.35 -17.04
N HIS A 55 1.80 11.43 -15.84
CA HIS A 55 0.42 11.02 -15.56
C HIS A 55 0.16 9.55 -15.93
N LEU A 56 1.08 8.66 -15.56
CA LEU A 56 0.91 7.22 -15.79
C LEU A 56 -0.30 6.73 -14.97
N LEU A 57 -1.20 5.97 -15.60
CA LEU A 57 -2.43 5.51 -14.94
C LEU A 57 -2.16 4.70 -13.65
N THR A 58 -1.00 4.05 -13.55
CA THR A 58 -0.54 3.31 -12.37
C THR A 58 -0.29 4.19 -11.15
N GLU A 59 0.02 5.48 -11.32
CA GLU A 59 0.39 6.41 -10.24
C GLU A 59 -0.78 6.79 -9.33
N ILE A 60 -2.01 6.64 -9.83
CA ILE A 60 -3.26 6.92 -9.10
C ILE A 60 -3.91 5.65 -8.53
N MET A 61 -3.20 4.52 -8.60
CA MET A 61 -3.62 3.26 -8.01
C MET A 61 -2.95 3.09 -6.65
N GLY A 62 -3.74 2.77 -5.63
CA GLY A 62 -3.23 2.46 -4.30
C GLY A 62 -2.55 1.08 -4.27
N ALA A 63 -1.68 0.88 -3.28
CA ALA A 63 -1.07 -0.41 -3.01
C ALA A 63 -1.89 -1.23 -2.00
N GLY A 64 -1.64 -2.54 -1.96
CA GLY A 64 -2.29 -3.49 -1.06
C GLY A 64 -1.60 -3.67 0.30
N VAL A 65 -2.34 -4.29 1.21
CA VAL A 65 -1.89 -4.74 2.53
C VAL A 65 -2.45 -6.14 2.80
N ALA A 66 -1.67 -6.98 3.47
CA ALA A 66 -2.15 -8.22 4.07
C ALA A 66 -1.90 -8.21 5.57
N LEU A 67 -2.87 -8.75 6.32
CA LEU A 67 -2.75 -9.08 7.74
C LEU A 67 -2.85 -10.60 7.85
N PHE A 68 -1.82 -11.25 8.36
CA PHE A 68 -1.71 -12.70 8.37
C PHE A 68 -0.66 -13.15 9.39
N ASP A 69 -0.74 -14.38 9.89
CA ASP A 69 0.20 -14.93 10.87
C ASP A 69 1.29 -15.67 10.09
N TYR A 70 2.41 -14.98 9.78
CA TYR A 70 3.38 -15.55 8.83
C TYR A 70 4.31 -16.59 9.47
N ASP A 71 4.48 -16.54 10.79
CA ASP A 71 5.32 -17.46 11.56
C ASP A 71 4.53 -18.39 12.51
N ASN A 72 3.19 -18.39 12.41
CA ASN A 72 2.27 -19.21 13.19
C ASN A 72 2.42 -19.02 14.72
N ASP A 73 2.74 -17.80 15.16
CA ASP A 73 2.92 -17.47 16.58
C ASP A 73 1.62 -17.00 17.28
N GLY A 74 0.53 -16.88 16.50
CA GLY A 74 -0.82 -16.63 17.00
C GLY A 74 -1.21 -15.16 17.03
N ASP A 75 -0.39 -14.26 16.51
CA ASP A 75 -0.75 -12.87 16.26
C ASP A 75 -0.65 -12.51 14.76
N LEU A 76 -1.17 -11.34 14.37
CA LEU A 76 -1.19 -10.94 12.96
C LEU A 76 -0.04 -9.99 12.64
N ASP A 77 0.72 -10.36 11.62
CA ASP A 77 1.77 -9.59 10.99
C ASP A 77 1.24 -8.74 9.85
N VAL A 78 2.08 -7.83 9.34
CA VAL A 78 1.69 -6.86 8.33
C VAL A 78 2.61 -6.94 7.11
N TYR A 79 2.06 -7.31 5.96
CA TYR A 79 2.73 -7.18 4.66
C TYR A 79 2.21 -5.98 3.88
N LEU A 80 3.10 -5.09 3.45
CA LEU A 80 2.79 -3.86 2.71
C LEU A 80 3.42 -3.89 1.33
N VAL A 81 2.58 -3.68 0.32
CA VAL A 81 2.98 -3.63 -1.09
C VAL A 81 3.51 -2.23 -1.42
N GLN A 82 4.54 -2.17 -2.26
CA GLN A 82 5.27 -0.95 -2.59
C GLN A 82 5.26 -0.68 -4.10
N GLY A 83 5.35 0.61 -4.47
CA GLY A 83 5.58 1.08 -5.83
C GLY A 83 7.05 1.40 -6.12
N THR A 84 7.33 1.80 -7.36
CA THR A 84 8.67 2.19 -7.81
C THR A 84 8.57 3.20 -8.95
N THR A 85 9.69 3.72 -9.44
CA THR A 85 9.70 4.50 -10.68
C THR A 85 9.49 3.58 -11.89
N LEU A 86 8.59 3.99 -12.80
CA LEU A 86 8.39 3.33 -14.10
C LEU A 86 9.14 4.04 -15.24
N GLU A 87 9.69 5.22 -14.97
CA GLU A 87 10.46 6.04 -15.90
C GLU A 87 11.79 6.41 -15.22
N PRO A 88 12.78 5.48 -15.21
CA PRO A 88 14.00 5.62 -14.40
C PRO A 88 14.89 6.80 -14.84
N ASP A 89 14.73 7.28 -16.08
CA ASP A 89 15.47 8.41 -16.62
C ASP A 89 14.88 9.77 -16.22
N LEU A 90 13.71 9.78 -15.59
CA LEU A 90 13.02 11.00 -15.15
C LEU A 90 13.13 11.18 -13.63
N LYS A 91 13.17 12.44 -13.20
CA LYS A 91 13.21 12.78 -11.78
C LYS A 91 11.79 12.69 -11.19
N PRO A 92 11.60 11.95 -10.08
CA PRO A 92 10.31 11.94 -9.40
C PRO A 92 9.91 13.33 -8.89
N LEU A 93 8.63 13.67 -9.05
CA LEU A 93 8.06 14.92 -8.52
C LEU A 93 8.06 14.95 -6.99
N PHE A 94 7.78 13.80 -6.38
CA PHE A 94 7.73 13.60 -4.94
C PHE A 94 8.72 12.50 -4.55
N PRO A 95 10.03 12.82 -4.45
CA PRO A 95 11.02 11.81 -4.10
C PRO A 95 10.78 11.29 -2.67
N PRO A 96 11.12 10.01 -2.40
CA PRO A 96 10.95 9.44 -1.08
C PRO A 96 11.86 10.13 -0.05
N PRO A 97 11.50 10.09 1.26
CA PRO A 97 12.30 10.71 2.31
C PRO A 97 13.68 10.06 2.46
N PRO A 98 14.66 10.75 3.08
CA PRO A 98 15.97 10.18 3.37
C PRO A 98 15.86 8.87 4.16
N GLY A 99 16.65 7.86 3.77
CA GLY A 99 16.64 6.55 4.42
C GLY A 99 15.51 5.61 3.97
N TRP A 100 14.64 6.05 3.06
CA TRP A 100 13.67 5.17 2.40
C TRP A 100 14.38 4.04 1.64
N LYS A 101 13.75 2.87 1.64
CA LYS A 101 14.22 1.68 0.94
C LYS A 101 13.17 1.27 -0.10
N PRO A 102 13.55 0.73 -1.26
CA PRO A 102 12.60 0.23 -2.26
C PRO A 102 12.00 -1.13 -1.87
N GLY A 103 10.91 -1.50 -2.55
CA GLY A 103 10.26 -2.80 -2.44
C GLY A 103 9.31 -2.97 -1.26
N ASN A 104 8.59 -4.09 -1.29
CA ASN A 104 7.56 -4.46 -0.32
C ASN A 104 8.15 -4.64 1.10
N ARG A 105 7.30 -4.61 2.13
CA ARG A 105 7.72 -4.79 3.53
C ARG A 105 6.92 -5.85 4.25
N LEU A 106 7.59 -6.68 5.05
CA LEU A 106 6.98 -7.53 6.05
C LEU A 106 7.39 -7.04 7.44
N PHE A 107 6.40 -6.79 8.28
CA PHE A 107 6.58 -6.42 9.67
C PHE A 107 6.03 -7.52 10.57
N ARG A 108 6.92 -8.17 11.31
CA ARG A 108 6.57 -9.14 12.35
C ARG A 108 5.95 -8.42 13.54
N ASN A 109 4.83 -8.89 14.04
CA ASN A 109 4.25 -8.46 15.31
C ASN A 109 4.86 -9.28 16.45
N GLU A 110 5.22 -8.60 17.53
CA GLU A 110 5.94 -9.21 18.66
C GLU A 110 5.00 -9.43 19.85
N LEU A 111 3.68 -9.32 19.66
CA LEU A 111 2.71 -9.27 20.75
C LEU A 111 2.60 -10.61 21.46
N ALA A 112 2.53 -11.71 20.72
CA ALA A 112 2.43 -13.06 21.26
C ALA A 112 3.65 -13.41 22.14
N GLU A 113 4.86 -13.09 21.67
CA GLU A 113 6.12 -13.38 22.36
C GLU A 113 6.37 -12.44 23.55
N THR A 114 6.11 -11.14 23.38
CA THR A 114 6.56 -10.11 24.35
C THR A 114 5.44 -9.56 25.24
N GLY A 115 4.18 -9.82 24.91
CA GLY A 115 3.02 -9.21 25.57
C GLY A 115 2.84 -7.71 25.26
N LYS A 116 3.60 -7.16 24.31
CA LYS A 116 3.53 -5.74 23.92
C LYS A 116 3.41 -5.62 22.41
N LEU A 117 2.40 -4.87 21.95
CA LEU A 117 2.22 -4.56 20.54
C LEU A 117 3.40 -3.74 20.02
N ARG A 118 4.19 -4.36 19.15
CA ARG A 118 5.33 -3.76 18.48
C ARG A 118 5.57 -4.53 17.19
N PHE A 119 5.91 -3.79 16.14
CA PHE A 119 6.26 -4.32 14.83
C PHE A 119 7.75 -4.19 14.56
N THR A 120 8.36 -5.25 14.02
CA THR A 120 9.75 -5.29 13.56
C THR A 120 9.79 -5.57 12.06
N ASP A 121 10.52 -4.76 11.29
CA ASP A 121 10.75 -5.03 9.87
C ASP A 121 11.67 -6.26 9.71
N VAL A 122 11.09 -7.36 9.20
CA VAL A 122 11.77 -8.64 8.94
C VAL A 122 11.91 -8.93 7.43
N THR A 123 11.63 -7.94 6.59
CA THR A 123 11.55 -8.09 5.12
C THR A 123 12.76 -8.81 4.51
N LYS A 124 13.97 -8.43 4.96
CA LYS A 124 15.21 -8.99 4.41
C LYS A 124 15.42 -10.44 4.86
N GLN A 125 15.11 -10.72 6.12
CA GLN A 125 15.23 -12.03 6.75
C GLN A 125 14.25 -13.01 6.09
N ALA A 126 13.00 -12.57 5.89
CA ALA A 126 11.95 -13.35 5.27
C ALA A 126 12.10 -13.52 3.75
N GLY A 127 12.88 -12.68 3.06
CA GLY A 127 13.11 -12.80 1.62
C GLY A 127 12.00 -12.24 0.73
N VAL A 128 11.08 -11.45 1.27
CA VAL A 128 9.85 -10.99 0.59
C VAL A 128 9.89 -9.53 0.11
N GLY A 129 11.09 -8.97 -0.01
CA GLY A 129 11.32 -7.55 -0.34
C GLY A 129 11.33 -7.20 -1.83
N HIS A 130 10.49 -7.85 -2.66
CA HIS A 130 10.46 -7.60 -4.10
C HIS A 130 10.34 -6.11 -4.44
N VAL A 131 11.12 -5.68 -5.43
CA VAL A 131 11.10 -4.34 -5.99
C VAL A 131 10.41 -4.38 -7.35
N GLY A 132 9.14 -4.00 -7.35
CA GLY A 132 8.33 -3.82 -8.54
C GLY A 132 7.31 -2.71 -8.32
N TYR A 133 6.38 -2.57 -9.25
CA TYR A 133 5.25 -1.67 -9.08
C TYR A 133 4.04 -2.48 -8.64
N GLY A 134 3.95 -2.72 -7.34
CA GLY A 134 2.93 -3.58 -6.75
C GLY A 134 1.55 -2.93 -6.65
N MET A 135 0.51 -3.75 -6.70
CA MET A 135 -0.90 -3.33 -6.68
C MET A 135 -1.65 -3.90 -5.49
N GLY A 136 -1.49 -5.19 -5.22
CA GLY A 136 -2.28 -5.92 -4.24
C GLY A 136 -1.58 -7.19 -3.77
N VAL A 137 -2.08 -7.77 -2.69
CA VAL A 137 -1.59 -9.03 -2.12
C VAL A 137 -2.77 -9.89 -1.68
N ALA A 138 -2.68 -11.20 -1.90
CA ALA A 138 -3.59 -12.20 -1.39
C ALA A 138 -2.83 -13.18 -0.50
N VAL A 139 -3.51 -13.71 0.52
CA VAL A 139 -2.97 -14.67 1.48
C VAL A 139 -3.76 -15.97 1.36
N GLY A 140 -3.08 -17.10 1.36
CA GLY A 140 -3.71 -18.42 1.40
C GLY A 140 -2.65 -19.52 1.44
N ASP A 141 -2.91 -20.57 2.21
CA ASP A 141 -2.12 -21.81 2.24
C ASP A 141 -2.48 -22.63 1.00
N TYR A 142 -1.73 -22.48 -0.09
CA TYR A 142 -2.12 -23.07 -1.39
C TYR A 142 -1.71 -24.54 -1.52
N ASP A 143 -0.72 -24.98 -0.76
CA ASP A 143 -0.21 -26.37 -0.78
C ASP A 143 -0.63 -27.19 0.45
N ASN A 144 -1.43 -26.61 1.35
CA ASN A 144 -1.97 -27.24 2.56
C ASN A 144 -0.87 -27.70 3.53
N ASP A 145 0.24 -26.97 3.62
CA ASP A 145 1.35 -27.29 4.52
C ASP A 145 1.15 -26.71 5.94
N GLY A 146 0.10 -25.90 6.13
CA GLY A 146 -0.25 -25.24 7.38
C GLY A 146 0.39 -23.86 7.56
N TYR A 147 1.11 -23.36 6.56
CA TYR A 147 1.71 -22.03 6.54
C TYR A 147 1.07 -21.17 5.45
N GLN A 148 0.80 -19.91 5.79
CA GLN A 148 0.12 -19.00 4.86
C GLN A 148 1.12 -18.44 3.83
N ASP A 149 0.80 -18.61 2.54
CA ASP A 149 1.57 -18.07 1.42
C ASP A 149 1.08 -16.69 0.97
N LEU A 150 1.89 -16.01 0.14
CA LEU A 150 1.57 -14.69 -0.40
C LEU A 150 1.55 -14.69 -1.93
N TYR A 151 0.47 -14.18 -2.52
CA TYR A 151 0.44 -13.83 -3.94
C TYR A 151 0.40 -12.31 -4.14
N VAL A 152 1.49 -11.73 -4.64
CA VAL A 152 1.65 -10.30 -4.92
C VAL A 152 1.32 -10.01 -6.37
N THR A 153 0.36 -9.11 -6.58
CA THR A 153 0.00 -8.59 -7.91
C THR A 153 0.79 -7.32 -8.23
N ASN A 154 1.25 -7.20 -9.47
CA ASN A 154 2.04 -6.06 -9.94
C ASN A 154 1.52 -5.49 -11.27
N PHE A 155 1.96 -4.28 -11.59
CA PHE A 155 2.13 -3.87 -12.98
C PHE A 155 3.41 -4.51 -13.51
N GLY A 156 3.27 -5.63 -14.23
CA GLY A 156 4.37 -6.51 -14.60
C GLY A 156 4.24 -7.88 -13.92
N HIS A 157 5.35 -8.61 -13.81
CA HIS A 157 5.35 -9.96 -13.24
C HIS A 157 4.77 -10.01 -11.83
N ASN A 158 3.86 -10.95 -11.59
CA ASN A 158 3.34 -11.26 -10.25
C ASN A 158 4.30 -12.16 -9.50
N ILE A 159 4.10 -12.31 -8.19
CA ILE A 159 4.93 -13.18 -7.35
C ILE A 159 4.07 -14.07 -6.46
N LEU A 160 4.31 -15.38 -6.50
CA LEU A 160 3.87 -16.32 -5.48
C LEU A 160 5.05 -16.65 -4.58
N TYR A 161 4.96 -16.24 -3.32
CA TYR A 161 5.89 -16.61 -2.27
C TYR A 161 5.33 -17.80 -1.49
N HIS A 162 6.03 -18.93 -1.55
CA HIS A 162 5.79 -20.07 -0.68
C HIS A 162 6.43 -19.83 0.69
N ASN A 163 5.69 -20.02 1.77
CA ASN A 163 6.20 -19.92 3.14
C ASN A 163 6.91 -21.21 3.53
N ASN A 164 8.21 -21.15 3.81
CA ASN A 164 9.00 -22.35 4.11
C ASN A 164 8.77 -22.89 5.54
N GLY A 165 7.95 -22.22 6.35
CA GLY A 165 7.65 -22.59 7.74
C GLY A 165 8.77 -22.30 8.76
N ASP A 166 9.85 -21.66 8.32
CA ASP A 166 11.00 -21.25 9.14
C ASP A 166 11.16 -19.73 9.26
N GLY A 167 10.10 -18.99 8.93
CA GLY A 167 10.07 -17.53 8.86
C GLY A 167 10.66 -16.95 7.58
N THR A 168 10.97 -17.80 6.59
CA THR A 168 11.44 -17.37 5.26
C THR A 168 10.50 -17.80 4.15
N PHE A 169 10.59 -17.12 3.00
CA PHE A 169 9.78 -17.41 1.83
C PHE A 169 10.63 -17.71 0.60
N THR A 170 10.09 -18.53 -0.30
CA THR A 170 10.65 -18.84 -1.61
C THR A 170 9.76 -18.29 -2.72
N ASP A 171 10.34 -17.58 -3.70
CA ASP A 171 9.60 -17.25 -4.94
C ASP A 171 9.43 -18.51 -5.80
N VAL A 172 8.19 -18.98 -5.90
CA VAL A 172 7.81 -20.19 -6.65
C VAL A 172 6.98 -19.89 -7.89
N THR A 173 6.81 -18.61 -8.24
CA THR A 173 5.89 -18.11 -9.28
C THR A 173 5.98 -18.87 -10.60
N ARG A 174 7.20 -19.06 -11.11
CA ARG A 174 7.45 -19.73 -12.39
C ARG A 174 7.18 -21.23 -12.30
N ARG A 175 7.56 -21.86 -11.18
CA ARG A 175 7.32 -23.29 -10.93
C ARG A 175 5.82 -23.58 -10.83
N ALA A 176 5.08 -22.73 -10.13
CA ALA A 176 3.63 -22.83 -9.98
C ALA A 176 2.85 -22.43 -11.25
N GLY A 177 3.49 -21.76 -12.22
CA GLY A 177 2.85 -21.39 -13.49
C GLY A 177 1.80 -20.28 -13.36
N VAL A 178 1.90 -19.48 -12.30
CA VAL A 178 0.95 -18.41 -11.95
C VAL A 178 1.47 -17.00 -12.26
N ASP A 179 2.57 -16.89 -13.02
CA ASP A 179 3.04 -15.60 -13.52
C ASP A 179 2.04 -14.99 -14.52
N ASP A 180 1.91 -13.67 -14.46
CA ASP A 180 1.18 -12.86 -15.41
C ASP A 180 1.91 -11.52 -15.56
N PRO A 181 2.59 -11.26 -16.70
CA PRO A 181 3.36 -10.03 -16.90
C PRO A 181 2.49 -8.81 -17.21
N ARG A 182 1.16 -8.97 -17.25
CA ARG A 182 0.21 -7.88 -17.52
C ARG A 182 -0.06 -7.08 -16.24
N TRP A 183 -0.95 -6.10 -16.34
CA TRP A 183 -1.37 -5.35 -15.17
C TRP A 183 -2.42 -6.11 -14.35
N SER A 184 -1.96 -6.72 -13.25
CA SER A 184 -2.81 -7.35 -12.24
C SER A 184 -3.11 -6.38 -11.10
N THR A 185 -4.37 -6.26 -10.67
CA THR A 185 -4.79 -5.32 -9.62
C THR A 185 -5.21 -5.96 -8.31
N SER A 186 -5.66 -7.21 -8.34
CA SER A 186 -6.04 -7.96 -7.14
C SER A 186 -6.05 -9.46 -7.42
N ALA A 187 -6.00 -10.25 -6.37
CA ALA A 187 -6.14 -11.69 -6.42
C ALA A 187 -6.91 -12.19 -5.19
N ALA A 188 -7.40 -13.43 -5.28
CA ALA A 188 -7.99 -14.13 -4.14
C ALA A 188 -7.69 -15.63 -4.26
N PHE A 189 -7.31 -16.24 -3.14
CA PHE A 189 -7.32 -17.68 -2.99
C PHE A 189 -8.72 -18.16 -2.61
N LEU A 190 -9.15 -19.30 -3.17
CA LEU A 190 -10.47 -19.88 -2.93
C LEU A 190 -10.47 -21.35 -3.36
N ASP A 191 -11.26 -22.20 -2.72
CA ASP A 191 -11.53 -23.56 -3.22
C ASP A 191 -12.82 -23.52 -4.05
N PHE A 192 -12.72 -23.31 -5.37
CA PHE A 192 -13.92 -23.09 -6.20
C PHE A 192 -14.58 -24.40 -6.65
N ASP A 193 -13.83 -25.50 -6.66
CA ASP A 193 -14.32 -26.81 -7.10
C ASP A 193 -14.57 -27.81 -5.96
N GLY A 194 -14.25 -27.43 -4.72
CA GLY A 194 -14.50 -28.18 -3.50
C GLY A 194 -13.54 -29.34 -3.28
N ASP A 195 -12.36 -29.31 -3.89
CA ASP A 195 -11.38 -30.39 -3.81
C ASP A 195 -10.41 -30.26 -2.61
N GLY A 196 -10.57 -29.21 -1.81
CA GLY A 196 -9.80 -28.95 -0.60
C GLY A 196 -8.43 -28.33 -0.86
N ARG A 197 -8.11 -27.92 -2.09
CA ARG A 197 -6.92 -27.13 -2.41
C ARG A 197 -7.34 -25.73 -2.82
N LEU A 198 -6.61 -24.72 -2.35
CA LEU A 198 -6.89 -23.36 -2.78
C LEU A 198 -6.43 -23.15 -4.23
N ASP A 199 -7.37 -22.71 -5.04
CA ASP A 199 -7.21 -22.15 -6.37
C ASP A 199 -6.92 -20.65 -6.31
N LEU A 200 -6.56 -20.05 -7.43
CA LEU A 200 -6.24 -18.62 -7.52
C LEU A 200 -7.10 -17.91 -8.57
N PHE A 201 -7.87 -16.91 -8.15
CA PHE A 201 -8.50 -15.96 -9.06
C PHE A 201 -7.68 -14.67 -9.13
N LEU A 202 -7.36 -14.22 -10.35
CA LEU A 202 -6.52 -13.06 -10.63
C LEU A 202 -7.28 -12.03 -11.45
N CYS A 203 -7.40 -10.80 -10.93
CA CYS A 203 -7.97 -9.67 -11.64
C CYS A 203 -6.90 -8.92 -12.43
N ASN A 204 -7.06 -8.90 -13.76
CA ASN A 204 -6.33 -7.99 -14.63
C ASN A 204 -7.18 -6.75 -14.90
N TYR A 205 -6.51 -5.64 -15.25
CA TYR A 205 -7.19 -4.37 -15.43
C TYR A 205 -7.34 -3.97 -16.91
N VAL A 206 -6.41 -3.17 -17.41
CA VAL A 206 -6.43 -2.64 -18.77
C VAL A 206 -5.07 -2.82 -19.43
N ASP A 207 -5.08 -2.81 -20.77
CA ASP A 207 -3.90 -2.88 -21.62
C ASP A 207 -3.19 -1.52 -21.61
N PHE A 208 -2.38 -1.33 -20.56
CA PHE A 208 -1.56 -0.16 -20.32
C PHE A 208 -0.09 -0.54 -20.41
N THR A 209 0.70 0.30 -21.07
CA THR A 209 2.16 0.24 -21.03
C THR A 209 2.69 1.66 -20.88
N VAL A 210 3.88 1.83 -20.29
CA VAL A 210 4.52 3.15 -20.14
C VAL A 210 4.70 3.81 -21.52
N ALA A 211 5.20 3.06 -22.51
CA ALA A 211 5.36 3.53 -23.88
C ALA A 211 4.02 3.86 -24.58
N GLY A 212 2.95 3.17 -24.20
CA GLY A 212 1.60 3.38 -24.72
C GLY A 212 0.76 4.36 -23.91
N ASN A 213 1.36 5.07 -22.94
CA ASN A 213 0.65 6.03 -22.12
C ASN A 213 0.01 7.12 -22.99
N LYS A 214 -1.29 7.36 -22.76
CA LYS A 214 -2.06 8.36 -23.50
C LYS A 214 -1.99 9.69 -22.78
N GLN A 215 -1.97 10.78 -23.54
CA GLN A 215 -2.07 12.13 -23.00
C GLN A 215 -3.55 12.47 -22.82
N CYS A 216 -3.95 12.76 -21.59
CA CYS A 216 -5.30 13.20 -21.24
C CYS A 216 -5.23 14.56 -20.53
N SER A 217 -6.38 15.21 -20.48
CA SER A 217 -6.53 16.52 -19.85
C SER A 217 -7.80 16.56 -19.03
N ALA A 218 -7.77 17.31 -17.94
CA ALA A 218 -8.95 17.65 -17.18
C ALA A 218 -9.90 18.50 -18.04
N PRO A 219 -11.19 18.66 -17.65
CA PRO A 219 -12.14 19.52 -18.38
C PRO A 219 -11.68 20.97 -18.54
N THR A 220 -10.80 21.44 -17.66
CA THR A 220 -10.18 22.77 -17.63
C THR A 220 -8.95 22.91 -18.54
N GLY A 221 -8.50 21.82 -19.15
CA GLY A 221 -7.48 21.79 -20.21
C GLY A 221 -6.05 21.47 -19.75
N GLU A 222 -5.78 21.44 -18.45
CA GLU A 222 -4.49 20.99 -17.91
C GLU A 222 -4.28 19.48 -18.11
N PRO A 223 -3.03 19.01 -18.27
CA PRO A 223 -2.71 17.58 -18.29
C PRO A 223 -3.24 16.86 -17.04
N ASP A 224 -3.81 15.68 -17.24
CA ASP A 224 -4.38 14.86 -16.17
C ASP A 224 -4.30 13.36 -16.55
N TYR A 225 -4.53 12.50 -15.57
CA TYR A 225 -4.56 11.06 -15.76
C TYR A 225 -5.71 10.64 -16.68
N CYS A 226 -5.42 9.71 -17.59
CA CYS A 226 -6.47 9.13 -18.41
C CYS A 226 -7.42 8.26 -17.60
N THR A 227 -8.73 8.36 -17.88
CA THR A 227 -9.69 7.39 -17.32
C THR A 227 -9.41 5.98 -17.86
N PRO A 228 -9.78 4.91 -17.14
CA PRO A 228 -9.59 3.53 -17.60
C PRO A 228 -10.26 3.23 -18.94
N LYS A 229 -11.33 3.96 -19.30
CA LYS A 229 -12.02 3.85 -20.60
C LYS A 229 -11.13 4.20 -21.79
N ALA A 230 -10.01 4.87 -21.56
CA ALA A 230 -9.02 5.15 -22.59
C ALA A 230 -8.28 3.89 -23.05
N TYR A 231 -8.31 2.80 -22.28
CA TYR A 231 -7.54 1.58 -22.55
C TYR A 231 -8.47 0.38 -22.78
N LYS A 232 -7.96 -0.65 -23.47
CA LYS A 232 -8.72 -1.90 -23.68
C LYS A 232 -8.75 -2.70 -22.38
N PRO A 233 -9.88 -3.30 -21.98
CA PRO A 233 -9.92 -4.18 -20.82
C PRO A 233 -9.11 -5.46 -21.07
N VAL A 234 -8.50 -6.00 -20.02
CA VAL A 234 -7.75 -7.27 -20.05
C VAL A 234 -8.50 -8.30 -19.22
N PRO A 235 -8.69 -9.55 -19.72
CA PRO A 235 -9.43 -10.56 -18.98
C PRO A 235 -8.67 -11.02 -17.72
N SER A 236 -9.43 -11.18 -16.64
CA SER A 236 -9.02 -11.93 -15.44
C SER A 236 -8.71 -13.39 -15.76
N ARG A 237 -8.04 -14.06 -14.83
CA ARG A 237 -7.71 -15.50 -14.92
C ARG A 237 -8.21 -16.24 -13.71
N LEU A 238 -8.57 -17.51 -13.92
CA LEU A 238 -8.79 -18.48 -12.87
C LEU A 238 -7.78 -19.61 -13.07
N PHE A 239 -6.98 -19.87 -12.04
CA PHE A 239 -6.01 -20.96 -12.02
C PHE A 239 -6.54 -22.06 -11.11
N ARG A 240 -6.69 -23.26 -11.66
CA ARG A 240 -7.04 -24.44 -10.87
C ARG A 240 -5.77 -25.09 -10.30
N ASN A 241 -5.72 -25.29 -9.00
CA ASN A 241 -4.63 -25.98 -8.32
C ASN A 241 -4.77 -27.50 -8.50
N ARG A 242 -3.73 -28.14 -9.02
CA ARG A 242 -3.73 -29.58 -9.34
C ARG A 242 -3.05 -30.44 -8.26
N GLY A 243 -2.58 -29.84 -7.17
CA GLY A 243 -1.94 -30.54 -6.05
C GLY A 243 -0.59 -31.18 -6.39
N ASN A 244 0.08 -30.72 -7.45
CA ASN A 244 1.33 -31.29 -7.94
C ASN A 244 2.54 -30.35 -7.73
N GLY A 245 2.36 -29.27 -6.96
CA GLY A 245 3.40 -28.27 -6.72
C GLY A 245 3.71 -28.15 -5.24
N GLU A 246 4.79 -28.82 -4.82
CA GLU A 246 5.74 -28.27 -3.85
C GLU A 246 6.71 -27.37 -4.59
#